data_AF-A0ABD0NMP5-F1
#
_entry.id   AF-A0ABD0NMP5-F1
#
_cell.length_a   1.000
_cell.length_b   1.000
_cell.length_c   1.000
_cell.angle_alpha   90.00
_cell.angle_beta   90.00
_cell.angle_gamma   90.00
#
_symmetry.space_group_name_H-M   'P 1'
#
loop_
_entity.id
_entity.type
_entity.pdbx_description
1 polymer ?
#
loop_
_entity_poly.entity_id
_entity_poly.type
_entity_poly.pdbx_seq_one_letter_code
_entity_poly.pdbx_strand_id
1 'polypeptide(L)'
;IDECREIPGICANGVCINQIGSFRCECPMGFSYNNILLICEDIDECNSGDNLCQRNANCINIPGSYRCECSAGFKLSPSGACV
;
A
#
# COMPACT_ATOMS: atom_id res chain seq x y z
N ILE A 1 11.92 -7.69 -27.40
CA ILE A 1 12.61 -6.87 -26.40
C ILE A 1 12.24 -7.43 -25.03
N ASP A 2 13.15 -7.41 -24.05
CA ASP A 2 12.86 -7.86 -22.69
C ASP A 2 13.19 -6.73 -21.73
N GLU A 3 12.22 -5.86 -21.52
CA GLU A 3 12.32 -4.64 -20.73
C GLU A 3 12.77 -4.94 -19.29
N CYS A 4 12.42 -6.12 -18.76
CA CYS A 4 12.83 -6.54 -17.42
C CYS A 4 14.34 -6.82 -17.31
N ARG A 5 14.99 -7.18 -18.42
CA ARG A 5 16.45 -7.39 -18.48
C ARG A 5 17.21 -6.15 -18.94
N GLU A 6 16.60 -5.39 -19.85
CA GLU A 6 17.23 -4.23 -20.49
C GLU A 6 17.15 -2.97 -19.61
N ILE A 7 16.18 -2.88 -18.70
CA ILE A 7 15.97 -1.73 -17.81
C ILE A 7 16.02 -2.19 -16.34
N PRO A 8 17.22 -2.17 -15.72
CA PRO A 8 17.38 -2.51 -14.32
C PRO A 8 16.55 -1.57 -13.43
N GLY A 9 15.75 -2.15 -12.53
CA GLY A 9 14.96 -1.38 -11.56
C GLY A 9 13.63 -0.83 -12.09
N ILE A 10 13.17 -1.23 -13.28
CA ILE A 10 11.89 -0.77 -13.86
C ILE A 10 10.64 -1.11 -13.01
N CYS A 11 10.76 -2.07 -12.09
CA CYS A 11 9.75 -2.42 -11.09
C CYS A 11 10.38 -2.52 -9.70
N ALA A 12 10.96 -1.44 -9.19
CA ALA A 12 11.52 -1.44 -7.84
C ALA A 12 10.44 -1.83 -6.81
N ASN A 13 10.81 -2.66 -5.83
CA ASN A 13 9.88 -3.25 -4.84
C ASN A 13 8.73 -4.10 -5.42
N GLY A 14 8.82 -4.52 -6.68
CA GLY A 14 7.85 -5.39 -7.35
C GLY A 14 8.50 -6.45 -8.21
N VAL A 15 7.67 -7.16 -8.99
CA VAL A 15 8.11 -8.19 -9.94
C VAL A 15 7.86 -7.69 -11.35
N CYS A 16 8.92 -7.59 -12.16
CA CYS A 16 8.80 -7.29 -13.57
C CYS A 16 8.42 -8.54 -14.36
N ILE A 17 7.40 -8.43 -15.20
CA ILE A 17 6.94 -9.51 -16.06
C ILE A 17 6.94 -9.02 -17.50
N ASN A 18 7.83 -9.58 -18.31
CA ASN A 18 7.93 -9.30 -19.72
C ASN A 18 6.69 -9.83 -20.46
N GLN A 19 6.14 -9.05 -21.39
CA GLN A 19 5.00 -9.40 -22.22
C GLN A 19 5.34 -9.18 -23.70
N ILE A 20 4.53 -9.75 -24.60
CA ILE A 20 4.75 -9.54 -26.03
C ILE A 20 4.38 -8.09 -26.37
N GLY A 21 5.40 -7.25 -26.62
CA GLY A 21 5.25 -5.85 -27.01
C GLY A 21 5.13 -4.85 -25.85
N SER A 22 5.28 -5.28 -24.60
CA SER A 22 5.28 -4.43 -23.39
C SER A 22 5.85 -5.21 -22.21
N PHE A 23 5.87 -4.59 -21.03
CA PHE A 23 6.04 -5.25 -19.74
C PHE A 23 4.89 -4.87 -18.80
N ARG A 24 4.75 -5.63 -17.70
CA ARG A 24 3.93 -5.21 -16.55
C ARG A 24 4.74 -5.37 -15.26
N CYS A 25 4.51 -4.47 -14.32
CA CYS A 25 4.99 -4.62 -12.94
C CYS A 25 3.86 -5.19 -12.09
N GLU A 26 4.11 -6.33 -11.44
CA GLU A 26 3.24 -6.85 -10.38
C GLU A 26 3.75 -6.35 -9.03
N CYS A 27 2.97 -5.49 -8.39
CA CYS A 27 3.24 -4.98 -7.07
C CYS A 27 2.66 -5.92 -5.99
N PRO A 28 3.27 -5.97 -4.80
CA PRO A 28 2.68 -6.66 -3.65
C PRO A 28 1.29 -6.09 -3.28
N MET A 29 0.51 -6.85 -2.52
CA MET A 29 -0.77 -6.35 -2.00
C MET A 29 -0.56 -5.09 -1.15
N GLY A 30 -1.44 -4.10 -1.33
CA GLY A 30 -1.32 -2.78 -0.69
C GLY A 30 -0.32 -1.84 -1.38
N PHE A 31 0.25 -2.21 -2.54
CA PHE A 31 1.14 -1.34 -3.30
C PHE A 31 0.58 -1.05 -4.70
N SER A 32 0.90 0.14 -5.22
CA SER A 32 0.54 0.58 -6.57
C SER A 32 1.79 0.93 -7.36
N TYR A 33 1.78 0.63 -8.65
CA TYR A 33 2.91 0.93 -9.53
C TYR A 33 2.92 2.40 -9.94
N ASN A 34 3.97 3.12 -9.54
CA ASN A 34 4.23 4.48 -10.00
C ASN A 34 5.08 4.45 -11.28
N ASN A 35 4.49 4.84 -12.40
CA ASN A 35 5.14 4.84 -13.72
C ASN A 35 6.16 5.97 -13.94
N ILE A 36 6.21 6.97 -13.05
CA ILE A 36 7.20 8.07 -13.09
C ILE A 36 8.45 7.65 -12.31
N LEU A 37 8.26 7.06 -11.14
CA LEU A 37 9.34 6.62 -10.25
C LEU A 37 9.80 5.17 -10.52
N LEU A 38 9.06 4.42 -11.35
CA LEU A 38 9.31 3.03 -11.70
C LEU A 38 9.39 2.09 -10.48
N ILE A 39 8.54 2.35 -9.49
CA ILE A 39 8.55 1.69 -8.18
C ILE A 39 7.12 1.33 -7.77
N CYS A 40 6.99 0.21 -7.05
CA CYS A 40 5.79 -0.12 -6.30
C CYS A 40 5.77 0.72 -5.02
N GLU A 41 4.92 1.74 -4.99
CA GLU A 41 4.71 2.59 -3.83
C GLU A 41 3.59 2.02 -2.96
N ASP A 42 3.76 2.15 -1.66
CA ASP A 42 2.75 1.80 -0.68
C ASP A 42 1.50 2.66 -0.90
N ILE A 43 0.34 2.02 -0.91
CA ILE A 43 -0.94 2.73 -1.01
C ILE A 43 -1.27 3.22 0.39
N ASP A 44 -1.20 4.53 0.60
CA ASP A 44 -1.65 5.11 1.87
C ASP A 44 -3.18 5.07 1.95
N GLU A 45 -3.72 4.00 2.55
CA GLU A 45 -5.17 3.86 2.68
C GLU A 45 -5.74 4.96 3.57
N CYS A 46 -4.98 5.44 4.57
CA CYS A 46 -5.42 6.50 5.47
C CYS A 46 -5.72 7.82 4.73
N ASN A 47 -5.08 8.08 3.59
CA ASN A 47 -5.37 9.24 2.73
C ASN A 47 -6.56 9.03 1.78
N SER A 48 -7.04 7.80 1.60
CA SER A 48 -8.11 7.47 0.64
C SER A 48 -9.53 7.68 1.18
N GLY A 49 -9.70 7.98 2.47
CA GLY A 49 -10.94 8.57 3.00
C GLY A 49 -11.74 7.74 4.01
N ASP A 50 -12.73 8.42 4.60
CA ASP A 50 -13.39 8.14 5.88
C ASP A 50 -13.97 6.72 6.06
N ASN A 51 -13.92 6.25 7.32
CA ASN A 51 -14.43 4.97 7.86
C ASN A 51 -13.51 3.74 7.73
N LEU A 52 -12.21 3.91 7.44
CA LEU A 52 -11.23 2.82 7.54
C LEU A 52 -11.09 2.30 8.97
N CYS A 53 -11.20 3.21 9.94
CA CYS A 53 -11.11 2.93 11.36
C CYS A 53 -12.41 3.24 12.09
N GLN A 54 -12.58 2.60 13.24
CA GLN A 54 -13.72 2.86 14.12
C GLN A 54 -13.69 4.30 14.67
N ARG A 55 -14.84 4.74 15.21
CA ARG A 55 -14.91 6.02 15.92
C ARG A 55 -13.87 6.06 17.05
N ASN A 56 -13.22 7.20 17.21
CA ASN A 56 -12.13 7.43 18.17
C ASN A 56 -10.90 6.55 17.96
N ALA A 57 -10.66 6.10 16.72
CA ALA A 57 -9.43 5.46 16.32
C ALA A 57 -8.74 6.27 15.21
N ASN A 58 -7.42 6.35 15.29
CA ASN A 58 -6.54 6.93 14.30
C ASN A 58 -6.09 5.84 13.32
N CYS A 59 -6.09 6.17 12.03
CA CYS A 59 -5.49 5.33 11.01
C CYS A 59 -3.98 5.54 10.98
N ILE A 60 -3.22 4.44 10.97
CA ILE A 60 -1.77 4.43 10.86
C ILE A 60 -1.42 3.61 9.61
N ASN A 61 -0.89 4.28 8.59
CA ASN A 61 -0.42 3.64 7.38
C ASN A 61 0.82 2.77 7.68
N ILE A 62 0.87 1.56 7.13
CA ILE A 62 2.01 0.63 7.28
C ILE A 62 2.32 -0.01 5.92
N PRO A 63 3.57 -0.41 5.64
CA PRO A 63 3.88 -0.99 4.33
C PRO A 63 2.99 -2.21 4.00
N GLY A 64 2.18 -2.08 2.94
CA GLY A 64 1.23 -3.04 2.41
C GLY A 64 -0.15 -3.06 3.07
N SER A 65 -0.43 -2.19 4.05
CA SER A 65 -1.74 -2.12 4.73
C SER A 65 -1.90 -0.88 5.62
N TYR A 66 -2.93 -0.89 6.45
CA TYR A 66 -3.10 0.09 7.52
C TYR A 66 -3.49 -0.61 8.82
N ARG A 67 -3.29 0.07 9.94
CA ARG A 67 -3.80 -0.36 11.25
C ARG A 67 -4.51 0.77 11.96
N CYS A 68 -5.52 0.43 12.74
CA CYS A 68 -6.26 1.38 13.55
C CYS A 68 -5.80 1.30 15.00
N GLU A 69 -5.47 2.45 15.59
CA GLU A 69 -5.15 2.57 17.01
C GLU A 69 -6.12 3.53 17.68
N CYS A 70 -6.58 3.21 18.90
CA CYS A 70 -7.43 4.14 19.64
C CYS A 70 -6.72 5.48 19.83
N SER A 71 -7.44 6.57 19.57
CA SER A 71 -6.96 7.93 19.76
C SER A 71 -6.55 8.16 21.23
N ALA A 72 -5.68 9.14 21.47
CA ALA A 72 -5.21 9.44 22.81
C ALA A 72 -6.38 9.66 23.79
N GLY A 73 -6.38 8.92 24.90
CA GLY A 73 -7.44 8.97 25.92
C GLY A 73 -8.51 7.88 25.81
N PHE A 74 -8.57 7.14 24.69
CA PHE A 74 -9.50 6.04 24.47
C PHE A 74 -8.82 4.68 24.68
N LYS A 75 -9.59 3.67 25.10
CA LYS A 75 -9.11 2.29 25.25
C LYS A 75 -9.96 1.33 24.44
N LEU A 76 -9.33 0.23 24.02
CA LEU A 76 -10.04 -0.86 23.36
C LEU A 76 -10.97 -1.54 24.37
N SER A 77 -12.27 -1.43 24.13
CA SER A 77 -13.29 -2.17 24.87
C SER A 77 -13.29 -3.65 24.51
N PRO A 78 -13.90 -4.53 25.34
CA PRO A 78 -14.06 -5.95 25.02
C PRO A 78 -14.86 -6.23 23.74
N SER A 79 -15.72 -5.28 23.32
CA SER A 79 -16.44 -5.33 22.05
C SER A 79 -15.61 -4.86 20.86
N GLY A 80 -14.34 -4.50 21.08
CA GLY A 80 -13.41 -4.05 20.05
C GLY A 80 -13.59 -2.60 19.64
N ALA A 81 -14.39 -1.80 20.35
CA ALA A 81 -14.59 -0.36 20.09
C ALA A 81 -13.66 0.52 20.94
N CYS A 82 -13.22 1.68 20.42
CA CYS A 82 -12.44 2.66 21.18
C CYS A 82 -13.38 3.58 22.01
N VAL A 83 -13.32 3.44 23.34
CA VAL A 83 -14.19 4.14 24.31
C VAL A 83 -13.42 4.81 25.43
#